data_AF-A0A6B1AUN8-F1
#
_entry.id   AF-A0A6B1AUN8-F1
#
_cell.length_a   1.000
_cell.length_b   1.000
_cell.length_c   1.000
_cell.angle_alpha   90.00
_cell.angle_beta   90.00
_cell.angle_gamma   90.00
#
_symmetry.space_group_name_H-M   'P 1'
#
loop_
_entity.id
_entity.type
_entity.pdbx_description
1 polymer ?
#
loop_
_entity_poly.entity_id
_entity_poly.type
_entity_poly.pdbx_seq_one_letter_code
_entity_poly.pdbx_strand_id
1 'polypeptide(L)' 'MEADLDAILKERIAAGDDQATDDEEETSTVRSATAASGEAEPVIARGDNEFSCPHCFLLVNSAAVVDDECPHCGGPLGVT' A
#
# COMPACT_ATOMS: atom_id res chain seq x y z
N MET A 1 -12.32 25.37 -2.53
CA MET A 1 -12.89 24.02 -2.77
C MET A 1 -12.04 23.00 -2.01
N GLU A 2 -11.86 23.20 -0.70
CA GLU A 2 -10.99 22.37 0.16
C GLU A 2 -11.73 21.86 1.41
N ALA A 3 -12.84 22.52 1.79
CA ALA A 3 -13.66 22.13 2.94
C ALA A 3 -14.38 20.77 2.78
N ASP A 4 -14.58 20.30 1.54
CA ASP A 4 -15.27 19.04 1.26
C ASP A 4 -14.41 17.83 1.68
N LEU A 5 -13.10 17.89 1.45
CA LEU A 5 -12.16 16.84 1.84
C LEU A 5 -12.01 16.75 3.37
N ASP A 6 -11.95 17.88 4.07
CA ASP A 6 -11.82 17.92 5.54
C ASP A 6 -13.05 17.30 6.22
N ALA A 7 -14.24 17.55 5.67
CA ALA A 7 -15.48 16.94 6.14
C ALA A 7 -15.51 15.43 5.92
N ILE A 8 -15.11 14.95 4.73
CA ILE A 8 -15.03 13.51 4.39
C ILE A 8 -14.00 12.79 5.28
N LEU A 9 -12.85 13.41 5.55
CA LEU A 9 -11.85 12.85 6.46
C LEU A 9 -12.39 12.77 7.89
N LYS A 10 -13.06 13.81 8.41
CA LYS A 10 -13.69 13.79 9.74
C LYS A 10 -14.72 12.67 9.86
N GLU A 11 -15.58 12.51 8.86
CA GLU A 11 -16.64 11.50 8.84
C GLU A 11 -16.05 10.07 8.97
N ARG A 12 -15.00 9.77 8.20
CA ARG A 12 -14.36 8.44 8.22
C ARG A 12 -13.61 8.14 9.51
N ILE A 13 -12.96 9.14 10.11
CA ILE A 13 -12.27 8.98 11.40
C ILE A 13 -13.30 8.72 12.51
N ALA A 14 -14.39 9.47 12.53
CA ALA A 14 -15.46 9.30 13.52
C ALA A 14 -16.19 7.95 13.36
N ALA A 15 -16.31 7.42 12.14
CA ALA A 15 -16.92 6.12 11.88
C ALA A 15 -16.06 4.92 12.29
N GLY A 16 -14.75 5.10 12.51
CA GLY A 16 -13.80 4.03 12.83
C GLY A 16 -13.34 3.96 14.30
N ASP A 17 -13.84 4.84 15.16
CA ASP A 17 -13.38 5.00 16.57
C ASP A 17 -14.09 4.05 17.57
N ASP A 18 -15.09 3.28 17.14
CA ASP A 18 -15.88 2.40 18.03
C ASP A 18 -15.26 0.99 18.20
N GLN A 19 -13.97 0.93 18.57
CA GLN A 19 -13.40 -0.28 19.19
C GLN A 19 -12.20 0.07 20.07
N ALA A 20 -12.48 0.58 21.27
CA ALA A 20 -11.52 0.62 22.36
C ALA A 20 -11.86 -0.47 23.39
N THR A 21 -11.12 -1.58 23.34
CA THR A 21 -10.85 -2.40 24.53
C THR A 21 -9.34 -2.55 24.67
N ASP A 22 -8.84 -1.92 25.71
CA ASP A 22 -7.49 -1.91 26.26
C ASP A 22 -7.04 -3.33 26.66
N ASP A 23 -5.88 -3.77 26.15
CA ASP A 23 -4.98 -4.67 26.88
C ASP A 23 -3.54 -4.49 26.34
N GLU A 24 -2.68 -4.03 27.23
CA GLU A 24 -1.26 -3.83 27.03
C GLU A 24 -0.55 -5.20 26.92
N GLU A 25 0.02 -5.55 25.76
CA GLU A 25 1.20 -6.42 25.76
C GLU A 25 2.20 -6.10 24.65
N GLU A 26 3.41 -5.82 25.11
CA GLU A 26 4.62 -5.53 24.38
C GLU A 26 5.08 -6.76 23.59
N THR A 27 4.97 -6.75 22.26
CA THR A 27 5.98 -7.43 21.43
C THR A 27 6.26 -6.64 20.16
N SER A 28 7.46 -6.04 20.10
CA SER A 28 8.15 -5.78 18.84
C SER A 28 8.49 -7.13 18.18
N THR A 29 7.47 -7.80 17.66
CA THR A 29 7.66 -8.93 16.77
C THR A 29 7.75 -8.35 15.38
N VAL A 30 8.96 -8.34 14.81
CA VAL A 30 9.16 -8.29 13.37
C VAL A 30 8.12 -9.22 12.78
N ARG A 31 7.08 -8.66 12.14
CA ARG A 31 6.07 -9.45 11.44
C ARG A 31 6.80 -10.11 10.28
N SER A 32 7.49 -11.22 10.55
CA SER A 32 7.64 -12.28 9.58
C SER A 32 6.23 -12.53 9.11
N ALA A 33 5.99 -12.25 7.83
CA ALA A 33 4.72 -12.46 7.18
C ALA A 33 4.38 -13.95 7.28
N THR A 34 3.82 -14.36 8.41
CA THR A 34 3.09 -15.61 8.52
C THR A 34 1.88 -15.40 7.64
N ALA A 35 1.97 -15.91 6.41
CA ALA A 35 0.86 -15.94 5.47
C ALA A 35 -0.39 -16.33 6.26
N ALA A 36 -1.38 -15.44 6.28
CA ALA A 36 -2.63 -15.69 6.97
C ALA A 36 -3.18 -17.01 6.42
N SER A 37 -3.31 -17.99 7.31
CA SER A 37 -3.86 -19.31 6.98
C SER A 37 -5.36 -19.16 6.78
N GLY A 38 -5.74 -18.62 5.63
CA GLY A 38 -7.13 -18.49 5.22
C GLY A 38 -7.15 -18.34 3.72
N GLU A 39 -7.17 -19.49 3.00
CA GLU A 39 -7.47 -19.67 1.57
C GLU A 39 -6.92 -18.64 0.56
N ALA A 40 -6.03 -17.76 0.99
CA ALA A 40 -5.42 -16.73 0.19
C ALA A 40 -4.46 -17.44 -0.74
N GLU A 41 -4.67 -17.23 -2.04
CA GLU A 41 -3.74 -17.63 -3.08
C GLU A 41 -2.31 -17.35 -2.61
N PRO A 42 -1.38 -18.30 -2.84
CA PRO A 42 -0.01 -18.14 -2.37
C PRO A 42 0.51 -16.79 -2.86
N VAL A 43 0.97 -15.95 -1.92
CA VAL A 43 1.51 -14.64 -2.26
C VAL A 43 2.70 -14.86 -3.19
N ILE A 44 2.49 -14.60 -4.49
CA ILE A 44 3.53 -14.73 -5.49
C ILE A 44 4.58 -13.66 -5.16
N ALA A 45 5.82 -14.11 -4.95
CA ALA A 45 6.92 -13.20 -4.71
C ALA A 45 7.07 -12.26 -5.92
N ARG A 46 7.42 -10.99 -5.65
CA ARG A 46 7.73 -10.02 -6.70
C ARG A 46 8.81 -10.58 -7.63
N GLY A 47 8.57 -10.56 -8.93
CA GLY A 47 9.57 -10.96 -9.92
C GLY A 47 10.78 -10.00 -9.93
N ASP A 48 11.94 -10.50 -10.37
CA ASP A 48 13.19 -9.70 -10.40
C ASP A 48 13.08 -8.46 -11.30
N ASN A 49 12.22 -8.51 -12.33
CA ASN A 49 11.96 -7.41 -13.24
C ASN A 49 10.79 -6.52 -12.80
N GLU A 50 10.25 -6.71 -11.60
CA GLU A 50 9.14 -5.90 -11.10
C GLU A 50 9.60 -4.97 -9.97
N PHE A 51 9.04 -3.78 -9.91
CA PHE A 51 9.28 -2.82 -8.83
C PHE A 51 8.01 -2.01 -8.51
N SER A 52 7.93 -1.45 -7.31
CA SER A 52 6.78 -0.64 -6.89
C SER A 52 6.94 0.80 -7.38
N CYS A 53 5.96 1.31 -8.12
CA CYS A 53 5.93 2.71 -8.55
C CYS A 53 5.77 3.64 -7.34
N PRO A 54 6.60 4.69 -7.16
CA PRO A 54 6.50 5.60 -6.02
C PRO A 54 5.28 6.53 -6.06
N HIS A 55 4.61 6.64 -7.21
CA HIS A 55 3.45 7.52 -7.40
C HIS A 55 2.10 6.84 -7.20
N CYS A 56 1.97 5.58 -7.64
CA CYS A 56 0.70 4.85 -7.60
C CYS A 56 0.78 3.53 -6.83
N PHE A 57 1.95 3.16 -6.30
CA PHE A 57 2.21 1.97 -5.49
C PHE A 57 1.94 0.62 -6.18
N LEU A 58 1.62 0.63 -7.46
CA LEU A 58 1.46 -0.59 -8.26
C LEU A 58 2.82 -1.21 -8.58
N LEU A 59 2.84 -2.54 -8.67
CA LEU A 59 3.96 -3.26 -9.24
C LEU A 59 4.02 -3.01 -10.76
N VAL A 60 5.20 -2.66 -11.23
CA VAL A 60 5.49 -2.33 -12.62
C VAL A 60 6.62 -3.22 -13.09
N ASN A 61 6.48 -3.80 -14.28
CA ASN A 61 7.56 -4.52 -14.94
C ASN A 61 8.52 -3.54 -15.62
N SER A 62 9.83 -3.64 -15.35
CA SER A 62 10.86 -2.79 -15.92
C SER A 62 10.90 -2.82 -17.45
N ALA A 63 10.52 -3.95 -18.07
CA ALA A 63 10.43 -4.07 -19.53
C ALA A 63 9.25 -3.30 -20.14
N ALA A 64 8.26 -2.90 -19.33
CA ALA A 64 7.09 -2.13 -19.76
C ALA A 64 7.28 -0.62 -19.59
N VAL A 65 8.39 -0.18 -18.98
CA VAL A 65 8.72 1.23 -18.78
C VAL A 65 9.21 1.84 -20.08
N VAL A 66 8.66 3.00 -20.43
CA VAL A 66 9.07 3.80 -21.59
C VAL A 66 9.32 5.23 -21.10
N ASP A 67 10.41 5.85 -21.54
CA ASP A 67 10.77 7.25 -21.21
C ASP A 67 10.88 7.58 -19.70
N ASP A 68 11.21 6.59 -18.86
CA ASP A 68 11.21 6.71 -17.39
C ASP A 68 9.82 6.99 -16.78
N GLU A 69 8.74 6.69 -17.50
CA GLU A 69 7.37 6.92 -17.03
C GLU A 69 6.68 5.60 -16.64
N CYS A 70 5.90 5.65 -15.57
CA CYS A 70 5.07 4.53 -15.14
C CYS A 70 3.93 4.27 -16.15
N PRO A 71 3.78 3.05 -16.70
CA PRO A 71 2.75 2.73 -17.69
C PRO A 71 1.31 2.81 -17.14
N HIS A 72 1.14 2.86 -15.81
CA HIS A 72 -0.18 2.91 -15.18
C HIS A 72 -0.65 4.33 -14.83
N CYS A 73 0.29 5.22 -14.48
CA CYS A 73 -0.06 6.55 -14.00
C CYS A 73 0.67 7.70 -14.69
N GLY A 74 1.60 7.41 -15.61
CA GLY A 74 2.46 8.41 -16.27
C GLY A 74 3.37 9.17 -15.30
N GLY A 75 3.55 8.66 -14.07
CA GLY A 75 4.42 9.29 -13.08
C GLY A 75 5.88 8.98 -13.39
N PRO A 76 6.82 9.92 -13.16
CA PRO A 76 8.24 9.67 -13.35
C PRO A 76 8.73 8.57 -12.39
N LEU A 77 9.59 7.68 -12.85
CA LEU A 77 10.04 6.54 -12.06
C LEU A 77 11.28 6.84 -11.25
N GLY A 78 12.01 7.91 -11.60
CA GLY A 78 13.08 8.47 -10.76
C GLY A 78 14.22 7.47 -10.54
N VAL A 79 14.33 6.45 -11.39
CA VAL A 79 15.41 5.47 -11.37
C VAL A 79 16.65 6.08 -12.03
N THR A 80 17.24 7.07 -11.35
CA THR A 80 18.53 7.66 -11.74
C THR A 80 19.68 6.95 -11.06
#